data_AF-A0A5C7SLR6-F1
#
_entry.id   AF-A0A5C7SLR6-F1
#
_cell.length_a   1.000
_cell.length_b   1.000
_cell.length_c   1.000
_cell.angle_alpha   90.00
_cell.angle_beta   90.00
_cell.angle_gamma   90.00
#
_symmetry.space_group_name_H-M   'P 1'
#
loop_
_entity.id
_entity.type
_entity.pdbx_description
1 polymer ?
#
loop_
_entity_poly.entity_id
_entity_poly.type
_entity_poly.pdbx_seq_one_letter_code
_entity_poly.pdbx_strand_id
1 'polypeptide(L)' 'MNFVAFSSFLGDAAGQIFVFFILTVAAAESAIGLAILVLLFRNRATINVDELDTMKG' A
#
# COMPACT_ATOMS: atom_id res chain seq x y z
N MET A 1 9.39 -11.85 0.08
CA MET A 1 9.96 -13.21 0.18
C MET A 1 10.58 -13.53 1.55
N ASN A 2 11.14 -12.57 2.29
CA ASN A 2 11.87 -12.86 3.54
C ASN A 2 10.97 -13.46 4.66
N PHE A 3 9.81 -12.86 4.94
CA PHE A 3 8.90 -13.33 6.00
C PHE A 3 8.29 -14.72 5.74
N VAL A 4 7.95 -15.01 4.49
CA VAL A 4 7.40 -16.32 4.08
C VAL A 4 8.46 -17.42 4.24
N ALA A 5 9.70 -17.14 3.83
CA ALA A 5 10.83 -18.07 3.99
C ALA A 5 11.17 -18.34 5.47
N PHE A 6 11.19 -17.31 6.32
CA PHE A 6 11.41 -17.47 7.77
C PHE A 6 10.27 -18.22 8.47
N SER A 7 9.01 -18.00 8.07
CA SER A 7 7.85 -18.72 8.66
C SER A 7 7.84 -20.22 8.33
N SER A 8 8.28 -20.58 7.11
CA SER A 8 8.37 -21.97 6.66
C SER A 8 9.54 -22.70 7.33
N PHE A 9 10.67 -22.01 7.54
CA PHE A 9 11.87 -22.58 8.15
C PHE A 9 11.69 -22.88 9.66
N LEU A 10 10.88 -22.10 10.38
CA LEU A 10 10.69 -22.25 11.83
C LEU A 10 9.44 -23.07 12.22
N GLY A 11 8.58 -23.43 11.26
CA GLY A 11 7.37 -24.21 11.53
C GLY A 11 6.37 -23.52 12.46
N ASP A 12 6.39 -22.19 12.50
CA ASP A 12 5.63 -21.40 13.47
C ASP A 12 4.39 -20.77 12.83
N ALA A 13 3.21 -21.23 13.25
CA ALA A 13 1.91 -20.73 12.81
C ALA A 13 1.75 -19.22 13.04
N ALA A 14 2.47 -18.63 14.01
CA ALA A 14 2.47 -17.19 14.24
C ALA A 14 3.05 -16.40 13.06
N GLY A 15 4.10 -16.93 12.41
CA GLY A 15 4.71 -16.30 11.24
C GLY A 15 3.78 -16.30 10.03
N GLN A 16 2.97 -17.35 9.86
CA GLN A 16 1.97 -17.40 8.79
C GLN A 16 0.84 -16.39 9.00
N ILE A 17 0.33 -16.25 10.23
CA ILE A 17 -0.72 -15.27 10.56
C ILE A 17 -0.24 -13.83 10.30
N PHE A 18 1.00 -13.52 10.67
CA PHE A 18 1.58 -12.19 10.44
C PHE A 18 1.68 -11.83 8.95
N VAL A 19 2.03 -12.80 8.10
CA VAL A 19 2.05 -12.60 6.64
C VAL A 19 0.66 -12.27 6.10
N PHE A 20 -0.40 -12.95 6.59
CA PHE A 20 -1.77 -12.63 6.17
C PHE A 20 -2.19 -11.20 6.54
N PHE A 21 -1.81 -10.73 7.74
CA PHE A 21 -2.04 -9.33 8.12
C PHE A 21 -1.32 -8.35 7.19
N ILE A 22 -0.04 -8.59 6.89
CA ILE A 22 0.72 -7.73 5.97
C ILE A 22 0.08 -7.70 4.58
N LEU A 23 -0.31 -8.86 4.03
CA LEU A 23 -0.94 -8.93 2.71
C LEU A 23 -2.26 -8.15 2.68
N THR A 24 -3.06 -8.25 3.75
CA THR A 24 -4.34 -7.54 3.86
C THR A 24 -4.14 -6.02 3.95
N VAL A 25 -3.20 -5.57 4.79
CA VAL A 25 -2.86 -4.14 4.93
C VAL A 25 -2.31 -3.60 3.60
N ALA A 26 -1.38 -4.31 2.97
CA ALA A 26 -0.79 -3.89 1.70
C ALA A 26 -1.83 -3.78 0.58
N ALA A 27 -2.79 -4.71 0.53
CA ALA A 27 -3.90 -4.64 -0.43
C ALA A 27 -4.80 -3.41 -0.18
N ALA A 28 -5.12 -3.12 1.08
CA ALA A 28 -5.90 -1.95 1.46
C ALA A 28 -5.17 -0.63 1.13
N GLU A 29 -3.89 -0.51 1.48
CA GLU A 29 -3.06 0.66 1.19
C GLU A 29 -2.96 0.93 -0.31
N SER A 30 -2.73 -0.12 -1.11
CA SER A 30 -2.64 0.00 -2.57
C SER A 30 -3.96 0.44 -3.20
N ALA A 31 -5.09 -0.08 -2.71
CA ALA A 31 -6.41 0.33 -3.17
C ALA A 31 -6.70 1.81 -2.86
N ILE A 32 -6.35 2.26 -1.66
CA ILE A 32 -6.50 3.67 -1.25
C ILE A 32 -5.60 4.58 -2.09
N GLY A 33 -4.32 4.22 -2.25
CA GLY A 33 -3.37 4.99 -3.04
C GLY A 33 -3.82 5.15 -4.50
N LEU A 34 -4.31 4.09 -5.11
CA LEU A 34 -4.86 4.14 -6.47
C LEU A 34 -6.13 4.99 -6.54
N ALA A 35 -7.03 4.89 -5.56
CA ALA A 35 -8.25 5.71 -5.52
C ALA A 35 -7.93 7.21 -5.46
N ILE A 36 -6.94 7.60 -4.64
CA ILE A 36 -6.46 8.98 -4.55
C ILE A 36 -5.86 9.41 -5.89
N LEU A 37 -5.00 8.59 -6.50
CA LEU A 37 -4.39 8.87 -7.81
C LEU A 37 -5.43 9.05 -8.90
N VAL A 38 -6.44 8.19 -8.97
CA VAL A 38 -7.53 8.27 -9.94
C VAL A 38 -8.36 9.54 -9.74
N LEU A 39 -8.67 9.89 -8.49
CA LEU A 39 -9.41 11.11 -8.18
C LEU A 39 -8.61 12.37 -8.57
N LEU A 40 -7.33 12.38 -8.28
CA LEU A 40 -6.40 13.45 -8.63
C LEU A 40 -6.30 13.60 -10.15
N PHE A 41 -6.17 12.49 -10.88
CA PHE A 41 -6.21 12.47 -12.33
C PHE A 41 -7.52 13.02 -12.88
N ARG A 42 -8.65 12.63 -12.31
CA ARG A 42 -9.96 13.09 -12.79
C ARG A 42 -10.12 14.59 -12.62
N ASN A 43 -9.54 15.17 -11.57
CA ASN A 43 -9.66 16.60 -11.28
C ASN A 43 -8.62 17.46 -12.01
N ARG A 44 -7.42 16.94 -12.30
CA ARG A 44 -6.31 17.74 -12.86
C ARG A 44 -5.78 17.26 -14.21
N ALA A 45 -6.23 16.12 -14.71
CA ALA A 45 -5.77 15.47 -15.94
C ALA A 45 -4.23 15.21 -16.01
N THR A 46 -3.54 15.30 -14.88
CA THR A 46 -2.07 15.16 -14.76
C THR A 46 -1.71 14.38 -13.48
N ILE A 47 -0.59 13.62 -13.51
CA ILE A 47 0.01 12.95 -12.33
C ILE A 47 0.89 13.90 -11.51
N ASN A 48 1.15 15.12 -12.01
CA ASN A 48 2.22 15.93 -11.48
C ASN A 48 1.98 16.29 -10.00
N VAL A 49 2.77 15.70 -9.11
CA VAL A 49 2.63 15.84 -7.66
C VAL A 49 3.03 17.25 -7.22
N ASP A 50 3.87 17.95 -8.00
CA ASP A 50 4.30 19.33 -7.75
C ASP A 50 3.14 20.34 -7.85
N GLU A 51 2.08 20.02 -8.60
CA GLU A 51 0.88 20.87 -8.73
C GLU A 51 -0.09 20.75 -7.54
N LEU A 52 0.21 19.86 -6.59
CA LEU A 52 -0.58 19.69 -5.36
C LEU A 52 -0.24 20.73 -4.29
N ASP A 53 0.77 21.57 -4.51
CA ASP A 53 1.21 22.66 -3.62
C ASP A 53 0.24 23.87 -3.57
N THR A 54 -1.06 23.61 -3.70
CA THR A 54 -2.12 24.64 -3.66
C THR A 54 -2.51 25.07 -2.25
N MET A 55 -1.97 24.45 -1.21
CA MET A 55 -2.15 24.90 0.18
C MET A 55 -0.99 25.81 0.60
N LYS A 56 -1.10 27.09 0.23
CA LYS A 56 -0.29 28.16 0.84
C LYS A 56 -1.11 28.79 1.96
N GLY A 57 -0.70 28.52 3.20
CA GLY A 57 -1.14 29.25 4.39
C GLY A 57 -0.35 30.53 4.57
#